data_AF-A0A929KJD6-F1
#
_entry.id   AF-A0A929KJD6-F1
#
_cell.length_a   1.000
_cell.length_b   1.000
_cell.length_c   1.000
_cell.angle_alpha   90.00
_cell.angle_beta   90.00
_cell.angle_gamma   90.00
#
_symmetry.space_group_name_H-M   'P 1'
#
loop_
_entity.id
_entity.type
_entity.pdbx_description
1 polymer ?
#
loop_
_entity_poly.entity_id
_entity_poly.type
_entity_poly.pdbx_seq_one_letter_code
_entity_poly.pdbx_strand_id
1 'polypeptide(L)'
;MSEQNDFERRLKAARTKQGMDRNKRDHLDLPRGTMGIGFRVGVELVSALMVGCAIGYALDYWLGSFPWLFIVFFVLGGAAGILNVLRLFSGPRDAEKRN
;
A
#
# COMPACT_ATOMS: atom_id res chain seq x y z
N MET A 1 -37.36 12.85 26.73
CA MET A 1 -36.97 12.34 25.40
C MET A 1 -35.44 12.38 25.33
N SER A 2 -34.75 11.39 25.92
CA SER A 2 -33.27 11.44 26.02
C SER A 2 -32.57 10.17 26.51
N GLU A 3 -33.25 9.16 27.07
CA GLU A 3 -32.59 7.93 27.56
C GLU A 3 -31.78 7.19 26.47
N GLN A 4 -32.28 7.16 25.23
CA GLN A 4 -31.55 6.58 24.10
C GLN A 4 -30.28 7.35 23.76
N ASN A 5 -30.27 8.68 23.99
CA ASN A 5 -29.11 9.54 23.71
C ASN A 5 -27.97 9.32 24.70
N ASP A 6 -28.29 8.99 25.94
CA ASP A 6 -27.27 8.67 26.95
C ASP A 6 -26.67 7.29 26.71
N PHE A 7 -27.47 6.33 26.25
CA PHE A 7 -26.96 5.02 25.82
C PHE A 7 -26.02 5.15 24.61
N GLU A 8 -26.42 5.89 23.58
CA GLU A 8 -25.61 6.24 22.41
C GLU A 8 -24.31 6.96 22.79
N ARG A 9 -24.37 7.94 23.70
CA ARG A 9 -23.18 8.67 24.19
C ARG A 9 -22.20 7.75 24.92
N ARG A 10 -22.71 6.83 25.73
CA ARG A 10 -21.88 5.85 26.45
C ARG A 10 -21.31 4.80 25.50
N LEU A 11 -22.08 4.36 24.50
CA LEU A 11 -21.63 3.43 23.45
C LEU A 11 -20.55 4.06 22.56
N LYS A 12 -20.72 5.34 22.21
CA LYS A 12 -19.76 6.12 21.42
C LYS A 12 -18.49 6.42 22.22
N ALA A 13 -18.61 6.81 23.49
CA ALA A 13 -17.47 7.01 24.38
C ALA A 13 -16.68 5.71 24.63
N ALA A 14 -17.36 4.57 24.73
CA ALA A 14 -16.72 3.25 24.82
C ALA A 14 -16.02 2.85 23.51
N ARG A 15 -16.63 3.11 22.35
CA ARG A 15 -16.06 2.85 21.02
C ARG A 15 -14.83 3.71 20.71
N THR A 16 -14.83 4.97 21.15
CA THR A 16 -13.69 5.90 21.00
C THR A 16 -12.54 5.55 21.95
N LYS A 17 -12.83 5.11 23.19
CA LYS A 17 -11.79 4.58 24.11
C LYS A 17 -11.16 3.28 23.61
N GLN A 18 -11.86 2.48 22.81
CA GLN A 18 -11.34 1.24 22.23
C GLN A 18 -10.71 1.40 20.83
N GLY A 19 -10.66 2.61 20.25
CA GLY A 19 -10.04 2.83 18.95
C GLY A 19 -10.66 1.99 17.81
N MET A 20 -11.94 1.62 17.93
CA MET A 20 -12.66 0.80 16.95
C MET A 20 -13.13 1.64 15.75
N ASP A 21 -12.18 2.28 15.07
CA ASP A 21 -12.42 3.05 13.84
C ASP A 21 -11.55 2.60 12.66
N ARG A 22 -10.97 1.39 12.69
CA ARG A 22 -10.41 0.82 11.46
C ARG A 22 -10.46 -0.71 11.43
N ASN A 23 -11.42 -1.17 10.62
CA ASN A 23 -11.41 -2.41 9.88
C ASN A 23 -11.45 -3.72 10.70
N LYS A 24 -12.66 -4.23 10.85
CA LYS A 24 -12.98 -5.62 11.17
C LYS A 24 -12.54 -6.52 10.00
N ARG A 25 -11.26 -6.89 9.93
CA ARG A 25 -10.74 -8.06 9.20
C ARG A 25 -9.55 -8.61 9.99
N ASP A 26 -9.52 -9.92 10.11
CA ASP A 26 -8.74 -10.71 11.05
C ASP A 26 -7.23 -10.47 10.91
N HIS A 27 -6.58 -9.92 11.94
CA HIS A 27 -5.13 -9.74 11.94
C HIS A 27 -4.54 -10.17 13.29
N LEU A 28 -3.70 -11.21 13.22
CA LEU A 28 -2.63 -11.53 14.17
C LEU A 28 -2.02 -10.24 14.78
N ASP A 29 -1.84 -10.24 16.10
CA ASP A 29 -1.25 -9.16 16.89
C ASP A 29 0.22 -8.90 16.51
N LEU A 30 0.44 -8.14 15.42
CA LEU A 30 1.72 -7.53 15.06
C LEU A 30 1.60 -6.00 15.24
N PRO A 31 2.65 -5.30 15.70
CA PRO A 31 2.60 -3.88 16.02
C PRO A 31 1.99 -3.05 14.89
N ARG A 32 0.85 -2.40 15.17
CA ARG A 32 -0.06 -1.76 14.20
C ARG A 32 0.57 -0.71 13.27
N GLY A 33 1.76 -0.18 13.60
CA GLY A 33 2.46 0.82 12.80
C GLY A 33 3.41 0.27 11.74
N THR A 34 4.02 -0.90 11.96
CA THR A 34 5.03 -1.47 11.06
C THR A 34 4.45 -2.47 10.07
N MET A 35 3.40 -3.20 10.46
CA MET A 35 2.78 -4.22 9.60
C MET A 35 2.10 -3.61 8.36
N GLY A 36 1.41 -2.47 8.53
CA GLY A 36 0.70 -1.81 7.43
C GLY A 36 1.64 -1.20 6.37
N ILE A 37 2.81 -0.72 6.79
CA ILE A 37 3.81 -0.16 5.88
C ILE A 37 4.45 -1.27 5.06
N GLY A 38 4.88 -2.36 5.71
CA GLY A 38 5.47 -3.51 5.01
C GLY A 38 4.50 -4.15 4.00
N PHE A 39 3.23 -4.30 4.38
CA PHE A 39 2.21 -4.82 3.47
C PHE A 39 1.98 -3.90 2.27
N ARG A 40 1.89 -2.58 2.49
CA ARG A 40 1.75 -1.61 1.40
C ARG A 40 2.94 -1.66 0.44
N VAL A 41 4.16 -1.67 0.96
CA VAL A 41 5.38 -1.80 0.17
C VAL A 41 5.36 -3.10 -0.64
N GLY A 42 4.96 -4.21 -0.02
CA GLY A 42 4.79 -5.49 -0.71
C GLY A 42 3.79 -5.42 -1.86
N VAL A 43 2.62 -4.81 -1.65
CA VAL A 43 1.60 -4.63 -2.70
C VAL A 43 2.10 -3.70 -3.81
N GLU A 44 2.80 -2.62 -3.49
CA GLU A 44 3.40 -1.73 -4.50
C GLU A 44 4.42 -2.46 -5.38
N LEU A 45 5.29 -3.29 -4.79
CA LEU A 45 6.26 -4.10 -5.55
C LEU A 45 5.59 -5.17 -6.40
N VAL A 46 4.66 -5.95 -5.82
CA VAL A 46 3.97 -7.04 -6.55
C VAL A 46 3.12 -6.48 -7.68
N SER A 47 2.41 -5.37 -7.45
CA SER A 47 1.60 -4.73 -8.50
C SER A 47 2.46 -4.21 -9.66
N ALA A 48 3.59 -3.55 -9.37
CA ALA A 48 4.51 -3.07 -10.41
C ALA A 48 5.10 -4.21 -11.24
N LEU A 49 5.49 -5.30 -10.59
CA LEU A 49 5.96 -6.52 -11.27
C LEU A 49 4.85 -7.18 -12.10
N MET A 50 3.64 -7.32 -11.56
CA MET A 50 2.52 -7.90 -12.32
C MET A 50 2.22 -7.11 -13.58
N VAL A 51 2.20 -5.77 -13.49
CA VAL A 51 1.96 -4.90 -14.65
C VAL A 51 3.11 -5.03 -15.66
N GLY A 52 4.37 -4.98 -15.21
CA GLY A 52 5.53 -5.17 -16.10
C GLY A 52 5.52 -6.52 -16.80
N CYS A 53 5.29 -7.61 -16.07
CA CYS A 53 5.17 -8.95 -16.64
C CYS A 53 4.03 -9.07 -17.64
N ALA A 54 2.84 -8.54 -17.31
CA ALA A 54 1.68 -8.62 -18.19
C ALA A 54 1.92 -7.88 -19.51
N ILE A 55 2.47 -6.67 -19.44
CA ILE A 55 2.82 -5.87 -20.61
C ILE A 55 3.91 -6.57 -21.42
N GLY A 56 5.02 -6.96 -20.78
CA GLY A 56 6.14 -7.62 -21.44
C GLY A 56 5.73 -8.93 -22.14
N TYR A 57 4.89 -9.72 -21.49
CA TYR A 57 4.35 -10.96 -22.08
C TYR A 57 3.42 -10.69 -23.27
N ALA A 58 2.51 -9.72 -23.15
CA ALA A 58 1.60 -9.37 -24.24
C ALA A 58 2.37 -8.84 -25.47
N LEU A 59 3.40 -8.03 -25.26
CA LEU A 59 4.28 -7.53 -26.31
C LEU A 59 5.11 -8.64 -26.94
N ASP A 60 5.72 -9.51 -26.14
CA ASP A 60 6.47 -10.66 -26.67
C ASP A 60 5.59 -11.60 -27.50
N TYR A 61 4.32 -11.79 -27.11
CA TYR A 61 3.37 -12.59 -27.88
C TYR A 61 3.03 -11.94 -29.22
N TRP A 62 2.85 -10.62 -29.24
CA TRP A 62 2.47 -9.91 -30.46
C TRP A 62 3.63 -9.76 -31.45
N LEU A 63 4.85 -9.55 -30.94
CA LEU A 63 6.05 -9.31 -31.75
C LEU A 63 6.86 -10.59 -32.02
N GLY A 64 6.54 -11.70 -31.37
CA GLY A 64 7.31 -12.94 -31.45
C GLY A 64 8.72 -12.82 -30.87
N SER A 65 8.98 -11.80 -30.04
CA SER A 65 10.29 -11.49 -29.46
C SER A 65 10.60 -12.24 -28.17
N PHE A 66 9.77 -13.22 -27.81
CA PHE A 66 9.87 -13.95 -26.55
C PHE A 66 11.28 -14.54 -26.35
N PRO A 67 11.97 -14.31 -25.21
CA PRO A 67 11.52 -13.61 -23.99
C PRO A 67 12.13 -12.21 -23.78
N TRP A 68 12.59 -11.53 -24.83
CA TRP A 68 13.39 -10.31 -24.69
C TRP A 68 12.62 -9.14 -24.07
N LEU A 69 11.39 -8.85 -24.54
CA LEU A 69 10.63 -7.72 -24.00
C LEU A 69 10.09 -8.06 -22.61
N PHE A 70 9.74 -9.31 -22.34
CA PHE A 70 9.37 -9.74 -21.00
C PHE A 70 10.48 -9.44 -19.99
N ILE A 71 11.74 -9.75 -20.29
CA ILE A 71 12.88 -9.46 -19.40
C ILE A 71 13.03 -7.95 -19.19
N VAL A 72 12.98 -7.15 -20.26
CA VAL A 72 13.11 -5.69 -20.16
C VAL A 72 11.99 -5.09 -19.30
N PHE A 73 10.73 -5.46 -19.56
CA PHE A 73 9.60 -4.95 -18.79
C PHE A 73 9.54 -5.48 -17.37
N PHE A 74 10.05 -6.69 -17.10
CA PHE A 74 10.22 -7.21 -15.74
C PHE A 74 11.19 -6.35 -14.94
N VAL A 75 12.37 -6.04 -15.50
CA VAL A 75 13.37 -5.17 -14.85
C VAL A 75 12.82 -3.75 -14.67
N LEU A 76 12.14 -3.19 -15.68
CA LEU A 76 11.51 -1.87 -15.59
C LEU A 76 10.41 -1.84 -14.54
N GLY A 77 9.56 -2.87 -14.47
CA GLY A 77 8.51 -3.01 -13.44
C GLY A 77 9.10 -3.09 -12.03
N GLY A 78 10.17 -3.87 -11.85
CA GLY A 78 10.90 -3.94 -10.58
C GLY A 78 11.54 -2.61 -10.19
N ALA A 79 12.21 -1.93 -11.13
CA ALA A 79 12.80 -0.61 -10.90
C ALA A 79 11.72 0.43 -10.53
N ALA A 80 10.60 0.46 -11.25
CA ALA A 80 9.48 1.35 -10.95
C ALA A 80 8.88 1.10 -9.56
N GLY A 81 8.72 -0.18 -9.18
CA GLY A 81 8.27 -0.57 -7.84
C GLY A 81 9.21 -0.07 -6.75
N ILE A 82 10.52 -0.31 -6.91
CA ILE A 82 11.54 0.15 -5.95
C ILE A 82 11.54 1.68 -5.86
N LEU A 83 11.48 2.40 -6.99
CA LEU A 83 11.45 3.86 -7.00
C LEU A 83 10.20 4.42 -6.31
N ASN A 84 9.04 3.75 -6.43
CA ASN A 84 7.82 4.16 -5.74
C ASN A 84 7.97 4.00 -4.22
N VAL A 85 8.54 2.88 -3.79
CA VAL A 85 8.83 2.60 -2.38
C VAL A 85 9.82 3.62 -1.82
N LEU A 86 10.91 3.91 -2.55
CA LEU A 86 11.87 4.93 -2.12
C LEU A 86 11.22 6.31 -1.99
N ARG A 87 10.35 6.71 -2.94
CA ARG A 87 9.60 7.97 -2.85
C ARG A 87 8.69 8.04 -1.62
N LEU A 88 8.09 6.92 -1.21
CA LEU A 88 7.29 6.85 0.01
C LEU A 88 8.12 7.21 1.26
N PHE A 89 9.39 6.83 1.28
CA PHE A 89 10.31 7.13 2.38
C PHE A 89 11.01 8.48 2.25
N SER A 90 11.20 8.99 1.03
CA SER A 90 11.87 10.26 0.73
C SER A 90 10.94 11.48 0.71
N GLY A 91 9.74 11.41 1.30
CA GLY A 91 8.79 12.52 1.35
C GLY A 91 9.45 13.84 1.81
N PRO A 92 9.09 15.01 1.22
CA PRO A 92 9.91 16.23 1.23
C PRO A 92 10.41 16.62 2.62
N ARG A 93 11.68 16.34 2.91
CA ARG A 93 12.36 16.79 4.15
C ARG A 93 13.05 18.15 4.00
N ASP A 94 12.88 18.78 2.84
CA ASP A 94 13.69 19.95 2.45
C ASP A 94 12.94 21.29 2.48
N ALA A 95 11.68 21.33 2.94
CA ALA A 95 10.88 22.56 2.95
C ALA A 95 10.96 23.38 4.27
N GLU A 96 11.62 22.88 5.32
CA GLU A 96 11.54 23.48 6.66
C GLU A 96 12.89 23.92 7.26
N LYS A 97 13.99 23.92 6.49
CA LYS A 97 15.29 24.43 6.94
C LYS A 97 15.74 25.72 6.22
N ARG A 98 14.82 26.70 6.07
CA ARG A 98 15.16 28.01 5.47
C ARG A 98 14.40 29.22 6.03
N ASN A 99 14.02 29.24 7.31
CA ASN A 99 13.68 30.49 8.02
C ASN A 99 14.14 30.43 9.47
#